data_AF-A0A7D6CPA2-F1
#
_entry.id   AF-A0A7D6CPA2-F1
#
_cell.length_a   1.000
_cell.length_b   1.000
_cell.length_c   1.000
_cell.angle_alpha   90.00
_cell.angle_beta   90.00
_cell.angle_gamma   90.00
#
_symmetry.space_group_name_H-M   'P 1'
#
loop_
_entity.id
_entity.type
_entity.pdbx_description
1 polymer ?
#
loop_
_entity_poly.entity_id
_entity_poly.type
_entity_poly.pdbx_seq_one_letter_code
_entity_poly.pdbx_strand_id
1 'polypeptide(L)'
;MSVHTTTPPQSIECGQCGDQFILPAVEGSFCSPECHDEHRREKLADDFFETLEHDHRFCSTCGRQLKEIEKPPERNSAGKSITDAAIGWEHVTEHGEFGIKSHIRDDGDDDLDVPDLDFEDGHDPVYVYDVDGEDHNVGTYADFRNPLPRSIDAAEPIPVGAVCRCGQTDHKHENETLRTRFPFTVAHYLAVAAATLHAEGKTDVRVDRERLFEAVLEGETTREAFASAVIVP
;
A
#
# COMPACT_ATOMS: atom_id res chain seq x y z
N MET A 1 -55.36 -40.29 6.62
CA MET A 1 -54.29 -39.96 7.59
C MET A 1 -53.14 -39.37 6.78
N SER A 2 -52.97 -38.05 6.80
CA SER A 2 -51.86 -37.40 6.09
C SER A 2 -50.61 -37.52 6.94
N VAL A 3 -49.60 -38.21 6.42
CA VAL A 3 -48.28 -38.30 7.04
C VAL A 3 -47.56 -37.00 6.71
N HIS A 4 -47.38 -36.12 7.70
CA HIS A 4 -46.51 -34.96 7.55
C HIS A 4 -45.06 -35.45 7.58
N THR A 5 -44.44 -35.53 6.41
CA THR A 5 -43.00 -35.76 6.29
C THR A 5 -42.29 -34.47 6.71
N THR A 6 -41.82 -34.40 7.95
CA THR A 6 -40.90 -33.33 8.37
C THR A 6 -39.55 -33.57 7.73
N THR A 7 -39.16 -32.70 6.79
CA THR A 7 -37.81 -32.66 6.26
C THR A 7 -36.83 -32.45 7.42
N PRO A 8 -35.80 -33.29 7.56
CA PRO A 8 -34.80 -33.10 8.62
C PRO A 8 -34.13 -31.72 8.44
N PRO A 9 -33.80 -31.03 9.55
CA PRO A 9 -33.12 -29.76 9.48
C PRO A 9 -31.80 -29.92 8.71
N GLN A 10 -31.60 -29.10 7.68
CA GLN A 10 -30.35 -29.06 6.94
C GLN A 10 -29.30 -28.39 7.81
N SER A 11 -28.16 -29.05 8.00
CA SER A 11 -26.97 -28.42 8.58
C SER A 11 -26.22 -27.63 7.51
N ILE A 12 -25.65 -26.50 7.90
CA ILE A 12 -24.82 -25.61 7.07
C ILE A 12 -23.49 -25.42 7.80
N GLU A 13 -22.40 -25.25 7.05
CA GLU A 13 -21.06 -24.98 7.58
C GLU A 13 -20.86 -23.47 7.75
N CYS A 14 -20.33 -23.04 8.89
CA CYS A 14 -20.05 -21.64 9.17
C CYS A 14 -18.84 -21.16 8.37
N GLY A 15 -18.98 -20.05 7.63
CA GLY A 15 -17.92 -19.48 6.81
C GLY A 15 -16.69 -18.94 7.58
N GLN A 16 -16.79 -18.80 8.91
CA GLN A 16 -15.68 -18.38 9.78
C GLN A 16 -15.04 -19.56 10.52
N CYS A 17 -15.74 -20.15 11.49
CA CYS A 17 -15.16 -21.23 12.31
C CYS A 17 -15.19 -22.63 11.67
N GLY A 18 -15.89 -22.83 10.54
CA GLY A 18 -16.04 -24.14 9.89
C GLY A 18 -16.98 -25.11 10.61
N ASP A 19 -17.61 -24.72 11.73
CA ASP A 19 -18.53 -25.60 12.45
C ASP A 19 -19.86 -25.79 11.70
N GLN A 20 -20.45 -26.97 11.85
CA GLN A 20 -21.80 -27.24 11.37
C GLN A 20 -22.86 -26.72 12.34
N PHE A 21 -23.86 -26.00 11.82
CA PHE A 21 -24.97 -25.48 12.61
C PHE A 21 -26.31 -25.63 11.89
N ILE A 22 -27.41 -25.52 12.63
CA ILE A 22 -28.78 -25.54 12.11
C ILE A 22 -29.31 -24.11 12.13
N LEU A 23 -30.03 -23.71 11.08
CA LEU A 23 -30.65 -22.40 10.92
C LEU A 23 -31.38 -21.90 12.19
N PRO A 24 -31.39 -20.57 12.44
CA PRO A 24 -31.09 -19.49 11.50
C PRO A 24 -29.59 -19.18 11.35
N ALA A 25 -29.16 -18.82 10.13
CA ALA A 25 -27.82 -18.32 9.84
C ALA A 25 -27.79 -16.79 9.87
N VAL A 26 -26.70 -16.21 10.36
CA VAL A 26 -26.41 -14.77 10.23
C VAL A 26 -25.85 -14.54 8.82
N GLU A 27 -26.44 -13.59 8.09
CA GLU A 27 -26.11 -13.26 6.69
C GLU A 27 -26.03 -14.50 5.77
N GLY A 28 -26.79 -15.55 6.08
CA GLY A 28 -26.87 -16.78 5.29
C GLY A 28 -25.72 -17.78 5.46
N SER A 29 -24.62 -17.42 6.13
CA SER A 29 -23.40 -18.24 6.16
C SER A 29 -22.71 -18.38 7.52
N PHE A 30 -23.14 -17.67 8.56
CA PHE A 30 -22.44 -17.66 9.86
C PHE A 30 -23.29 -18.23 10.98
N CYS A 31 -22.65 -18.98 11.88
CA CYS A 31 -23.32 -19.62 13.02
C CYS A 31 -23.67 -18.62 14.14
N SER A 32 -23.04 -17.44 14.16
CA SER A 32 -23.31 -16.39 15.14
C SER A 32 -22.93 -14.99 14.60
N PRO A 33 -23.42 -13.91 15.24
CA PRO A 33 -22.98 -12.54 14.94
C PRO A 33 -21.47 -12.37 15.15
N GLU A 34 -20.90 -13.00 16.16
CA GLU A 34 -19.46 -12.92 16.46
C GLU A 34 -18.61 -13.48 15.31
N CYS A 35 -18.99 -14.65 14.76
CA CYS A 35 -18.33 -15.24 13.60
C CYS A 35 -18.44 -14.35 12.35
N HIS A 36 -19.60 -13.72 12.15
CA HIS A 36 -19.78 -12.78 11.04
C HIS A 36 -18.91 -11.52 11.21
N ASP A 37 -18.85 -10.96 12.42
CA ASP A 37 -18.06 -9.75 12.69
C ASP A 37 -16.56 -10.02 12.63
N GLU A 38 -16.11 -11.20 13.07
CA GLU A 38 -14.73 -11.66 12.89
C GLU A 38 -14.36 -11.79 11.41
N HIS A 39 -15.20 -12.47 10.63
CA HIS A 39 -15.02 -12.57 9.18
C HIS A 39 -14.93 -11.18 8.51
N ARG A 40 -15.81 -10.25 8.90
CA ARG A 40 -15.77 -8.88 8.39
C ARG A 40 -14.48 -8.16 8.75
N ARG A 41 -13.94 -8.35 9.96
CA ARG A 41 -12.66 -7.75 10.39
C ARG A 41 -11.50 -8.28 9.56
N GLU A 42 -11.41 -9.59 9.39
CA GLU A 42 -10.36 -10.22 8.57
C GLU A 42 -10.39 -9.71 7.14
N LYS A 43 -11.58 -9.71 6.53
CA LYS A 43 -11.75 -9.19 5.16
C LYS A 43 -11.33 -7.73 5.03
N LEU A 44 -11.76 -6.88 5.96
CA LEU A 44 -11.37 -5.46 5.97
C LEU A 44 -9.86 -5.28 6.14
N ALA A 45 -9.23 -6.09 7.00
CA ALA A 45 -7.78 -6.07 7.17
C ALA A 45 -7.05 -6.48 5.88
N ASP A 46 -7.51 -7.53 5.21
CA ASP A 46 -6.96 -7.96 3.93
C ASP A 46 -7.08 -6.87 2.85
N ASP A 47 -8.26 -6.25 2.71
CA ASP A 47 -8.48 -5.13 1.79
C ASP A 47 -7.54 -3.95 2.09
N PHE A 48 -7.24 -3.68 3.38
CA PHE A 48 -6.26 -2.66 3.78
C PHE A 48 -4.84 -3.04 3.36
N PHE A 49 -4.40 -4.28 3.58
CA PHE A 49 -3.05 -4.71 3.20
C PHE A 49 -2.86 -4.73 1.67
N GLU A 50 -3.89 -5.10 0.90
CA GLU A 50 -3.89 -4.97 -0.56
C GLU A 50 -3.77 -3.49 -0.98
N THR A 51 -4.53 -2.60 -0.35
CA THR A 51 -4.41 -1.15 -0.58
C THR A 51 -3.01 -0.64 -0.26
N LEU A 52 -2.42 -1.11 0.85
CA LEU A 52 -1.09 -0.71 1.31
C LEU A 52 0.02 -1.21 0.38
N GLU A 53 -0.11 -2.42 -0.15
CA GLU A 53 0.81 -3.00 -1.14
C GLU A 53 0.83 -2.20 -2.46
N HIS A 54 -0.31 -1.64 -2.85
CA HIS A 54 -0.43 -0.83 -4.06
C HIS A 54 -0.15 0.67 -3.85
N ASP A 55 -0.13 1.16 -2.62
CA ASP A 55 0.21 2.55 -2.32
C ASP A 55 1.71 2.72 -2.06
N HIS A 56 2.47 3.02 -3.13
CA HIS A 56 3.93 3.19 -3.09
C HIS A 56 4.41 4.38 -2.22
N ARG A 57 3.51 5.14 -1.58
CA ARG A 57 3.91 6.11 -0.56
C ARG A 57 4.20 5.44 0.77
N PHE A 58 3.71 4.24 1.01
CA PHE A 58 3.92 3.49 2.24
C PHE A 58 4.75 2.23 1.99
N CYS A 59 5.49 1.79 2.99
CA CYS A 59 6.14 0.49 2.98
C CYS A 59 5.13 -0.58 3.40
N SER A 60 4.77 -1.54 2.53
CA SER A 60 3.83 -2.62 2.89
C SER A 60 4.27 -3.47 4.08
N THR A 61 5.58 -3.57 4.30
CA THR A 61 6.14 -4.32 5.43
C THR A 61 5.88 -3.62 6.76
N CYS A 62 6.22 -2.33 6.89
CA CYS A 62 6.26 -1.64 8.18
C CYS A 62 5.24 -0.51 8.35
N GLY A 63 4.47 -0.18 7.32
CA GLY A 63 3.47 0.89 7.33
C GLY A 63 4.02 2.31 7.34
N ARG A 64 5.36 2.50 7.34
CA ARG A 64 5.96 3.85 7.30
C ARG A 64 5.67 4.50 5.96
N GLN A 65 5.29 5.77 6.01
CA GLN A 65 5.23 6.62 4.83
C GLN A 65 6.67 6.91 4.38
N LEU A 66 7.01 6.55 3.14
CA LEU A 66 8.31 6.75 2.51
C LEU A 66 8.39 8.09 1.81
N LYS A 67 7.29 8.50 1.17
CA LYS A 67 7.19 9.73 0.40
C LYS A 67 5.82 10.39 0.53
N GLU A 68 5.80 11.69 0.34
CA GLU A 68 4.61 12.50 0.17
C GLU A 68 4.47 12.86 -1.31
N ILE A 69 3.23 13.02 -1.78
CA ILE A 69 2.95 13.45 -3.15
C ILE A 69 2.18 14.76 -3.06
N GLU A 70 2.84 15.84 -3.43
CA GLU A 70 2.21 17.15 -3.60
C GLU A 70 1.53 17.19 -4.96
N LYS A 71 0.19 17.29 -4.96
CA LYS A 71 -0.57 17.36 -6.21
C LYS A 71 -0.23 18.64 -6.96
N PRO A 72 -0.10 18.58 -8.30
CA PRO A 72 0.11 19.78 -9.08
C PRO A 72 -1.12 20.70 -8.98
N PRO A 73 -0.93 22.02 -9.12
CA PRO A 73 -2.08 22.91 -9.27
C PRO A 73 -2.91 22.46 -10.48
N GLU A 74 -4.23 22.54 -10.38
CA GLU A 74 -5.13 22.09 -11.47
C GLU A 74 -4.79 22.75 -12.81
N ARG A 75 -4.28 23.99 -12.76
CA ARG A 75 -3.91 24.78 -13.94
C ARG A 75 -2.51 25.35 -13.81
N ASN A 76 -1.80 25.40 -14.93
CA ASN A 76 -0.52 26.10 -15.02
C ASN A 76 -0.73 27.62 -15.08
N SER A 77 0.38 28.36 -15.10
CA SER A 77 0.38 29.82 -15.24
C SER A 77 -0.29 30.33 -16.52
N ALA A 78 -0.45 29.49 -17.53
CA ALA A 78 -1.19 29.79 -18.76
C ALA A 78 -2.68 29.36 -18.71
N GLY A 79 -3.16 28.89 -17.56
CA GLY A 79 -4.54 28.45 -17.35
C GLY A 79 -4.91 27.11 -17.97
N LYS A 80 -3.94 26.34 -18.49
CA LYS A 80 -4.17 24.99 -19.05
C LYS A 80 -4.16 23.93 -17.95
N SER A 81 -4.98 22.89 -18.10
CA SER A 81 -4.99 21.76 -17.17
C SER A 81 -3.62 21.08 -17.13
N ILE A 82 -3.10 20.78 -15.94
CA ILE A 82 -1.87 19.99 -15.75
C ILE A 82 -2.19 18.53 -15.39
N THR A 83 -3.44 18.26 -15.00
CA THR A 83 -3.85 17.00 -14.36
C THR A 83 -3.65 15.75 -15.21
N ASP A 84 -3.52 15.88 -16.53
CA ASP A 84 -3.44 14.74 -17.44
C ASP A 84 -2.00 14.28 -17.68
N ALA A 85 -0.99 15.06 -17.26
CA ALA A 85 0.42 14.80 -17.57
C ALA A 85 1.34 14.69 -16.34
N ALA A 86 0.91 15.17 -15.16
CA ALA A 86 1.72 15.14 -13.94
C ALA A 86 0.92 14.54 -12.77
N ILE A 87 1.52 13.54 -12.11
CA ILE A 87 0.94 12.89 -10.92
C ILE A 87 1.17 13.77 -9.67
N GLY A 88 2.29 14.50 -9.62
CA GLY A 88 2.67 15.41 -8.54
C GLY A 88 4.17 15.50 -8.35
N TRP A 89 4.58 16.27 -7.35
CA TRP A 89 5.95 16.29 -6.85
C TRP A 89 6.11 15.28 -5.73
N GLU A 90 7.14 14.45 -5.80
CA GLU A 90 7.43 13.46 -4.78
C GLU A 90 8.46 14.00 -3.79
N HIS A 91 8.11 13.99 -2.50
CA HIS A 91 8.97 14.43 -1.40
C HIS A 91 9.32 13.25 -0.51
N VAL A 92 10.60 12.92 -0.38
CA VAL A 92 11.03 11.82 0.49
C VAL A 92 10.90 12.24 1.96
N THR A 93 10.30 11.38 2.77
CA THR A 93 10.15 11.59 4.22
C THR A 93 11.38 11.12 5.00
N GLU A 94 11.42 11.34 6.31
CA GLU A 94 12.46 10.81 7.19
C GLU A 94 12.51 9.27 7.27
N HIS A 95 11.60 8.53 6.65
CA HIS A 95 11.59 7.07 6.61
C HIS A 95 12.01 6.48 5.27
N GLY A 96 12.02 7.31 4.22
CA GLY A 96 12.51 6.94 2.89
C GLY A 96 13.94 7.40 2.68
N GLU A 97 14.65 6.71 1.81
CA GLU A 97 15.93 7.15 1.23
C GLU A 97 15.89 6.87 -0.27
N PHE A 98 16.59 7.65 -1.08
CA PHE A 98 16.69 7.33 -2.50
C PHE A 98 17.53 6.07 -2.69
N GLY A 99 16.96 5.08 -3.40
CA GLY A 99 17.72 3.93 -3.84
C GLY A 99 18.75 4.38 -4.88
N ILE A 100 20.02 4.03 -4.71
CA ILE A 100 21.05 4.35 -5.69
C ILE A 100 21.33 3.11 -6.54
N LYS A 101 21.04 3.16 -7.84
CA LYS A 101 21.63 2.21 -8.80
C LYS A 101 22.95 2.79 -9.26
N SER A 102 24.05 2.25 -8.74
CA SER A 102 25.35 2.43 -9.38
C SER A 102 25.33 1.65 -10.68
N HIS A 103 25.62 2.30 -11.81
CA HIS A 103 26.05 1.62 -13.04
C HIS A 103 27.40 0.93 -12.76
N ILE A 104 27.40 -0.14 -11.97
CA ILE A 104 28.46 -1.13 -12.11
C ILE A 104 28.19 -1.69 -13.48
N ARG A 105 29.04 -1.30 -14.44
CA ARG A 105 29.17 -1.99 -15.72
C ARG A 105 29.47 -3.43 -15.35
N ASP A 106 28.44 -4.25 -15.33
CA ASP A 106 28.64 -5.68 -15.48
C ASP A 106 28.86 -5.85 -16.97
N ASP A 107 30.07 -6.28 -17.33
CA ASP A 107 30.60 -6.24 -18.69
C ASP A 107 29.95 -7.29 -19.62
N GLY A 108 28.80 -7.85 -19.23
CA GLY A 108 28.08 -8.86 -19.96
C GLY A 108 26.71 -8.35 -20.34
N ASP A 109 26.52 -8.09 -21.63
CA ASP A 109 25.33 -8.17 -22.53
C ASP A 109 23.92 -8.45 -21.95
N ASP A 110 23.60 -8.03 -20.72
CA ASP A 110 22.23 -7.96 -20.22
C ASP A 110 21.69 -6.59 -20.62
N ASP A 111 21.16 -6.52 -21.85
CA ASP A 111 20.32 -5.43 -22.31
C ASP A 111 19.29 -5.13 -21.21
N LEU A 112 19.37 -3.91 -20.70
CA LEU A 112 18.57 -3.44 -19.57
C LEU A 112 17.08 -3.67 -19.87
N ASP A 113 16.38 -4.41 -19.00
CA ASP A 113 14.92 -4.35 -18.86
C ASP A 113 14.52 -2.96 -18.30
N VAL A 114 14.82 -1.90 -19.04
CA VAL A 114 14.03 -0.68 -18.98
C VAL A 114 12.68 -1.10 -19.52
N PRO A 115 11.57 -0.98 -18.76
CA PRO A 115 10.27 -1.27 -19.33
C PRO A 115 10.15 -0.47 -20.62
N ASP A 116 9.93 -1.13 -21.76
CA ASP A 116 9.48 -0.46 -22.97
C ASP A 116 8.15 0.18 -22.59
N LEU A 117 8.22 1.45 -22.21
CA LEU A 117 7.07 2.31 -22.00
C LEU A 117 6.57 2.69 -23.39
N ASP A 118 6.16 1.68 -24.16
CA ASP A 118 5.45 1.79 -25.43
C ASP A 118 4.05 2.37 -25.16
N PHE A 119 4.00 3.63 -24.75
CA PHE A 119 2.77 4.39 -24.72
C PHE A 119 2.55 4.93 -26.12
N GLU A 120 1.69 4.25 -26.90
CA GLU A 120 1.31 4.60 -28.27
C GLU A 120 0.75 6.04 -28.41
N ASP A 121 0.47 6.74 -27.30
CA ASP A 121 -0.15 8.07 -27.24
C ASP A 121 0.80 9.24 -26.92
N GLY A 122 2.12 9.04 -26.80
CA GLY A 122 3.09 10.16 -26.70
C GLY A 122 2.99 11.01 -25.43
N HIS A 123 2.45 10.44 -24.35
CA HIS A 123 2.41 11.05 -23.03
C HIS A 123 3.43 10.37 -22.10
N ASP A 124 4.66 10.88 -22.06
CA ASP A 124 5.66 10.45 -21.07
C ASP A 124 5.25 11.00 -19.69
N PRO A 125 5.00 10.16 -18.66
CA PRO A 125 4.86 10.66 -17.30
C PRO A 125 6.21 11.22 -16.83
N VAL A 126 6.24 12.51 -16.51
CA VAL A 126 7.42 13.16 -15.93
C VAL A 126 7.34 13.00 -14.42
N TYR A 127 8.33 12.32 -13.83
CA TYR A 127 8.55 12.39 -12.40
C TYR A 127 9.52 13.54 -12.12
N VAL A 128 9.08 14.52 -11.31
CA VAL A 128 9.95 15.57 -10.78
C VAL A 128 10.18 15.27 -9.31
N TYR A 129 11.45 15.13 -8.93
CA TYR A 129 11.88 14.95 -7.54
C TYR A 129 12.54 16.24 -7.06
N ASP A 130 12.20 16.72 -5.87
CA ASP A 130 12.97 17.74 -5.16
C ASP A 130 13.96 17.04 -4.22
N VAL A 131 15.25 17.31 -4.39
CA VAL A 131 16.30 16.84 -3.50
C VAL A 131 17.10 18.06 -3.01
N ASP A 132 17.07 18.32 -1.70
CA ASP A 132 17.80 19.42 -1.07
C ASP A 132 17.50 20.83 -1.66
N GLY A 133 16.30 21.04 -2.20
CA GLY A 133 15.89 22.31 -2.82
C GLY A 133 16.31 22.46 -4.28
N GLU A 134 16.77 21.38 -4.92
CA GLU A 134 17.04 21.31 -6.37
C GLU A 134 16.05 20.36 -7.06
N ASP A 135 15.42 20.83 -8.14
CA ASP A 135 14.47 20.06 -8.95
C ASP A 135 15.21 19.12 -9.92
N HIS A 136 15.04 17.81 -9.76
CA HIS A 136 15.55 16.78 -10.66
C HIS A 136 14.41 16.21 -11.52
N ASN A 137 14.53 16.37 -12.85
CA ASN A 137 13.58 15.83 -13.82
C ASN A 137 14.00 14.43 -14.29
N VAL A 138 13.13 13.44 -14.10
CA VAL A 138 13.25 12.10 -14.69
C VAL A 138 12.13 11.96 -15.71
N GLY A 139 12.29 12.58 -16.88
CA GLY A 139 11.31 12.52 -17.96
C GLY A 139 11.62 13.46 -19.12
N THR A 140 11.41 12.97 -20.34
CA THR A 140 11.71 13.60 -21.64
C THR A 140 10.61 14.56 -22.09
N TYR A 141 10.23 15.54 -21.28
CA TYR A 141 9.47 16.68 -21.82
C TYR A 141 10.44 17.73 -22.34
N ALA A 142 10.58 17.80 -23.67
CA ALA A 142 11.24 18.90 -24.36
C ALA A 142 10.36 20.17 -24.26
N ASP A 143 10.23 20.76 -23.07
CA ASP A 143 9.64 22.09 -22.95
C ASP A 143 10.70 23.16 -23.26
N PHE A 144 10.46 23.91 -24.34
CA PHE A 144 11.35 24.85 -25.02
C PHE A 144 11.80 26.08 -24.18
N ARG A 145 11.54 26.10 -22.87
CA ARG A 145 11.79 27.29 -22.01
C ARG A 145 12.62 27.02 -20.76
N ASN A 146 12.84 25.76 -20.39
CA ASN A 146 13.81 25.38 -19.37
C ASN A 146 14.78 24.39 -20.01
N PRO A 147 16.01 24.79 -20.39
CA PRO A 147 16.99 23.79 -20.81
C PRO A 147 17.13 22.80 -19.66
N LEU A 148 16.77 21.54 -19.91
CA LEU A 148 17.00 20.47 -18.94
C LEU A 148 18.46 20.61 -18.47
N PRO A 149 18.73 20.50 -17.16
CA PRO A 149 20.11 20.37 -16.70
C PRO A 149 20.79 19.27 -17.52
N ARG A 150 22.09 19.45 -17.79
CA ARG A 150 22.90 18.56 -18.63
C ARG A 150 22.52 17.11 -18.34
N SER A 151 22.31 16.33 -19.40
CA SER A 151 22.12 14.88 -19.33
C SER A 151 22.99 14.33 -18.21
N ILE A 152 22.35 13.72 -17.21
CA ILE A 152 23.01 13.07 -16.07
C ILE A 152 24.20 12.29 -16.65
N ASP A 153 25.42 12.59 -16.17
CA ASP A 153 26.61 11.94 -16.72
C ASP A 153 26.43 10.43 -16.54
N ALA A 154 26.73 9.61 -17.55
CA ALA A 154 26.44 8.17 -17.51
C ALA A 154 27.17 7.43 -16.37
N ALA A 155 28.12 8.11 -15.70
CA ALA A 155 28.83 7.65 -14.53
C ALA A 155 28.15 8.03 -13.19
N GLU A 156 27.16 8.92 -13.19
CA GLU A 156 26.46 9.35 -11.99
C GLU A 156 25.39 8.32 -11.59
N PRO A 157 25.32 7.95 -10.29
CA PRO A 157 24.29 7.03 -9.81
C PRO A 157 22.90 7.59 -10.08
N ILE A 158 22.04 6.78 -10.70
CA ILE A 158 20.65 7.17 -10.94
C ILE A 158 19.82 6.81 -9.70
N PRO A 159 19.12 7.79 -9.09
CA PRO A 159 18.17 7.48 -8.03
C PRO A 159 17.02 6.67 -8.61
N VAL A 160 16.82 5.46 -8.09
CA VAL A 160 15.76 4.53 -8.51
C VAL A 160 14.79 4.27 -7.37
N GLY A 161 13.84 5.20 -7.24
CA GLY A 161 12.76 5.10 -6.26
C GLY A 161 13.19 5.28 -4.80
N ALA A 162 12.24 5.09 -3.90
CA ALA A 162 12.46 5.16 -2.46
C ALA A 162 12.80 3.77 -1.90
N VAL A 163 13.70 3.71 -0.93
CA VAL A 163 14.02 2.55 -0.10
C VAL A 163 13.56 2.86 1.33
N CYS A 164 13.04 1.86 2.03
CA CYS A 164 12.56 2.05 3.39
C CYS A 164 13.70 1.86 4.37
N ARG A 165 13.80 2.73 5.38
CA ARG A 165 14.76 2.59 6.48
C ARG A 165 14.58 1.34 7.34
N CYS A 166 13.48 0.60 7.19
CA CYS A 166 13.36 -0.73 7.80
C CYS A 166 14.25 -1.78 7.11
N GLY A 167 14.90 -1.44 6.00
CA GLY A 167 15.77 -2.32 5.22
C GLY A 167 15.04 -3.08 4.11
N GLN A 168 13.72 -2.90 3.96
CA GLN A 168 12.98 -3.48 2.86
C GLN A 168 13.19 -2.64 1.59
N THR A 169 13.55 -3.28 0.50
CA THR A 169 13.71 -2.66 -0.83
C THR A 169 12.53 -2.93 -1.75
N ASP A 170 11.79 -4.02 -1.50
CA ASP A 170 10.55 -4.35 -2.19
C ASP A 170 9.35 -3.92 -1.33
N HIS A 171 8.75 -2.78 -1.66
CA HIS A 171 7.64 -2.21 -0.90
C HIS A 171 6.28 -2.78 -1.27
N LYS A 172 6.21 -3.71 -2.21
CA LYS A 172 4.97 -4.42 -2.54
C LYS A 172 4.80 -5.60 -1.60
N HIS A 173 5.85 -6.40 -1.43
CA HIS A 173 5.76 -7.60 -0.63
C HIS A 173 6.04 -7.37 0.87
N GLU A 174 5.20 -7.97 1.70
CA GLU A 174 5.38 -8.00 3.15
C GLU A 174 6.58 -8.86 3.54
N ASN A 175 7.39 -8.39 4.50
CA ASN A 175 8.48 -9.14 5.07
C ASN A 175 8.19 -9.50 6.53
N GLU A 176 7.72 -10.72 6.76
CA GLU A 176 7.30 -11.21 8.09
C GLU A 176 8.44 -11.19 9.12
N THR A 177 9.68 -11.40 8.69
CA THR A 177 10.84 -11.35 9.58
C THR A 177 11.04 -9.94 10.14
N LEU A 178 10.85 -8.91 9.31
CA LEU A 178 10.95 -7.52 9.73
C LEU A 178 9.78 -7.12 10.64
N ARG A 179 8.56 -7.62 10.37
CA ARG A 179 7.40 -7.41 11.22
C ARG A 179 7.60 -7.97 12.62
N THR A 180 8.04 -9.23 12.69
CA THR A 180 8.33 -9.93 13.95
C THR A 180 9.46 -9.28 14.75
N ARG A 181 10.44 -8.64 14.10
CA ARG A 181 11.57 -8.01 14.79
C ARG A 181 11.18 -6.73 15.55
N PHE A 182 10.19 -5.99 15.05
CA PHE A 182 9.78 -4.70 15.62
C PHE A 182 8.25 -4.56 15.67
N PRO A 183 7.53 -5.46 16.35
CA PRO A 183 6.08 -5.61 16.19
C PRO A 183 5.32 -4.37 16.67
N PHE A 184 5.75 -3.74 17.78
CA PHE A 184 5.16 -2.48 18.26
C PHE A 184 5.36 -1.31 17.29
N THR A 185 6.54 -1.20 16.69
CA THR A 185 6.84 -0.16 15.72
C THR A 185 5.99 -0.35 14.46
N VAL A 186 5.88 -1.59 13.98
CA VAL A 186 5.08 -1.93 12.81
C VAL A 186 3.60 -1.66 13.09
N ALA A 187 3.06 -2.14 14.21
CA ALA A 187 1.69 -1.89 14.62
C ALA A 187 1.37 -0.39 14.70
N HIS A 188 2.27 0.40 15.30
CA HIS A 188 2.12 1.86 15.34
C HIS A 188 1.97 2.46 13.95
N TYR A 189 2.87 2.12 13.02
CA TYR A 189 2.87 2.71 11.68
C TYR A 189 1.76 2.17 10.79
N LEU A 190 1.32 0.91 10.95
CA LEU A 190 0.12 0.40 10.28
C LEU A 190 -1.13 1.16 10.73
N ALA A 191 -1.26 1.46 12.02
CA ALA A 191 -2.38 2.28 12.51
C ALA A 191 -2.33 3.71 11.96
N VAL A 192 -1.14 4.30 11.80
CA VAL A 192 -0.96 5.61 11.16
C VAL A 192 -1.34 5.53 9.67
N ALA A 193 -0.85 4.53 8.94
CA ALA A 193 -1.17 4.32 7.54
C ALA A 193 -2.68 4.14 7.32
N ALA A 194 -3.35 3.32 8.14
CA ALA A 194 -4.79 3.13 8.10
C ALA A 194 -5.54 4.46 8.32
N ALA A 195 -5.13 5.26 9.31
CA ALA A 195 -5.73 6.56 9.56
C ALA A 195 -5.54 7.54 8.38
N THR A 196 -4.35 7.59 7.78
CA THR A 196 -4.05 8.45 6.63
C THR A 196 -4.84 8.01 5.39
N LEU A 197 -4.83 6.73 5.05
CA LEU A 197 -5.55 6.20 3.89
C LEU A 197 -7.07 6.35 4.06
N HIS A 198 -7.58 6.22 5.29
CA HIS A 198 -8.99 6.49 5.59
C HIS A 198 -9.36 7.96 5.39
N ALA A 199 -8.52 8.89 5.90
CA ALA A 199 -8.74 10.32 5.72
C ALA A 199 -8.73 10.76 4.25
N GLU A 200 -8.01 10.01 3.39
CA GLU A 200 -7.95 10.21 1.95
C GLU A 200 -9.07 9.49 1.18
N GLY A 201 -9.93 8.71 1.86
CA GLY A 201 -10.99 7.93 1.24
C GLY A 201 -10.51 6.73 0.42
N LYS A 202 -9.29 6.24 0.68
CA LYS A 202 -8.71 5.06 0.02
C LYS A 202 -9.09 3.75 0.70
N THR A 203 -9.52 3.80 1.96
CA THR A 203 -9.99 2.63 2.72
C THR A 203 -11.06 3.03 3.73
N ASP A 204 -11.98 2.12 4.03
CA ASP A 204 -12.99 2.28 5.09
C ASP A 204 -12.50 1.75 6.45
N VAL A 205 -11.28 1.19 6.50
CA VAL A 205 -10.73 0.57 7.71
C VAL A 205 -10.44 1.61 8.79
N ARG A 206 -10.96 1.34 9.99
CA ARG A 206 -10.64 2.07 11.21
C ARG A 206 -10.10 1.09 12.23
N VAL A 207 -9.05 1.50 12.94
CA VAL A 207 -8.31 0.61 13.86
C VAL A 207 -8.41 1.15 15.28
N ASP A 208 -8.79 0.28 16.22
CA ASP A 208 -8.64 0.53 17.64
C ASP A 208 -7.18 0.32 18.05
N ARG A 209 -6.47 1.42 18.33
CA ARG A 209 -5.04 1.37 18.64
C ARG A 209 -4.77 0.63 19.95
N GLU A 210 -5.65 0.76 20.95
CA GLU A 210 -5.45 0.10 22.24
C GLU A 210 -5.53 -1.41 22.05
N ARG A 211 -6.60 -1.87 21.40
CA ARG A 211 -6.79 -3.28 21.05
C ARG A 211 -5.65 -3.84 20.20
N LEU A 212 -5.15 -3.07 19.24
CA LEU A 212 -4.00 -3.46 18.42
C LEU A 212 -2.76 -3.72 19.27
N PHE A 213 -2.43 -2.80 20.19
CA PHE A 213 -1.25 -2.96 21.03
C PHE A 213 -1.42 -4.07 22.07
N GLU A 214 -2.62 -4.26 22.59
CA GLU A 214 -2.95 -5.39 23.48
C GLU A 214 -2.74 -6.73 22.76
N ALA A 215 -3.28 -6.90 21.55
CA ALA A 215 -3.08 -8.12 20.77
C ALA A 215 -1.60 -8.42 20.47
N VAL A 216 -0.81 -7.38 20.13
CA VAL A 216 0.65 -7.53 19.97
C VAL A 216 1.34 -7.92 21.29
N LEU A 217 0.89 -7.37 22.43
CA LEU A 217 1.40 -7.75 23.76
C LEU A 217 1.07 -9.21 24.11
N GLU A 218 -0.09 -9.70 23.67
CA GLU A 218 -0.54 -11.08 23.85
C GLU A 218 0.19 -12.09 22.94
N GLY A 219 0.99 -11.59 21.99
CA GLY A 219 1.86 -12.39 21.15
C GLY A 219 1.25 -12.77 19.80
N GLU A 220 0.14 -12.13 19.39
CA GLU A 220 -0.37 -12.24 18.02
C GLU A 220 0.65 -11.70 17.01
N THR A 221 0.65 -12.26 15.80
CA THR A 221 1.40 -11.64 14.70
C THR A 221 0.85 -10.24 14.43
N THR A 222 1.64 -9.36 13.81
CA THR A 222 1.17 -7.99 13.55
C THR A 222 -0.03 -7.95 12.60
N ARG A 223 -0.19 -8.94 11.72
CA ARG A 223 -1.35 -9.06 10.83
C ARG A 223 -2.61 -9.48 11.60
N GLU A 224 -2.51 -10.51 12.43
CA GLU A 224 -3.62 -10.97 13.30
C GLU A 224 -4.05 -9.86 14.26
N ALA A 225 -3.09 -9.21 14.92
CA ALA A 225 -3.34 -8.10 15.83
C ALA A 225 -4.01 -6.91 15.12
N PHE A 226 -3.63 -6.64 13.86
CA PHE A 226 -4.28 -5.62 13.05
C PHE A 226 -5.72 -5.99 12.73
N ALA A 227 -5.96 -7.22 12.26
CA ALA A 227 -7.31 -7.71 11.97
C ALA A 227 -8.20 -7.69 13.22
N SER A 228 -7.70 -8.17 14.37
CA SER A 228 -8.46 -8.18 15.61
C SER A 228 -8.85 -6.77 16.05
N ALA A 229 -8.01 -5.76 15.79
CA ALA A 229 -8.21 -4.35 16.09
C ALA A 229 -9.09 -3.57 15.11
N VAL A 230 -9.50 -4.14 13.97
CA VAL A 230 -10.42 -3.46 13.03
C VAL A 230 -11.78 -3.22 13.68
N ILE A 231 -12.28 -1.98 13.56
CA ILE A 231 -13.60 -1.57 14.04
C ILE A 231 -14.63 -1.87 12.94
N VAL A 232 -15.56 -2.77 13.23
CA VAL A 232 -16.68 -3.11 12.34
C VAL A 232 -17.81 -2.08 12.54
N PRO A 233 -18.25 -1.39 11.47
CA PRO A 233 -19.37 -0.46 11.53
C PRO A 233 -20.72 -1.17 11.55
#